data_AF-A0A9P9IRN7-F1
#
_entry.id   AF-A0A9P9IRN7-F1
#
_cell.length_a   1.000
_cell.length_b   1.000
_cell.length_c   1.000
_cell.angle_alpha   90.00
_cell.angle_beta   90.00
_cell.angle_gamma   90.00
#
_symmetry.space_group_name_H-M   'P 1'
#
loop_
_entity.id
_entity.type
_entity.pdbx_description
1 polymer ?
#
loop_
_entity_poly.entity_id
_entity_poly.type
_entity_poly.pdbx_seq_one_letter_code
_entity_poly.pdbx_strand_id
1 'polypeptide(L)'
;MAPAQVMARLAVLFLSLPNFTSTFPLGKIHPRQFSDVQGTPFGGFDGCSENDISDIVQAWKDVVELTDATFKGSKPGLLEQRIWGEDIGQRADANSQIDKVFQSVKDLEAGHMNGPIHISCKDVYQTNRPDAQQVNCANEVRDGSAGSIGGYAFSYGPNHEDGTIVLCPIFFMEGQMHLSGIVEELQKLGPNSRKDPNNMIGKAKMLLHELSHLPSLSGTEDVVVIDQYWNFENFQKIYGIKWVERFARSSANRVRTVYNADSYAWYATEKWYQWKFNDIPDAAVTPRDEGDPGNDPPAGPTKALNIILENNNRGVPGDSNLLREFKWLFFSVPFGTASYCKTDPIPVAEAPADPSITQITNPQYPHGTFNVQTQDGMCEYKNDGQGNPGALWCNGQGHSCRDHNDKDKRRYCDELSNRLGGNVEQVEMVVCEW
;
A
#
# COMPACT_ATOMS: atom_id res chain seq x y z
N MET A 1 -41.61 -60.29 -29.99
CA MET A 1 -41.53 -58.89 -30.47
C MET A 1 -42.17 -58.02 -29.41
N ALA A 2 -41.55 -56.87 -29.12
CA ALA A 2 -41.80 -55.90 -28.04
C ALA A 2 -43.14 -55.99 -27.26
N PRO A 3 -43.12 -55.95 -25.91
CA PRO A 3 -44.34 -55.81 -25.12
C PRO A 3 -44.74 -54.33 -25.01
N ALA A 4 -46.06 -54.12 -25.04
CA ALA A 4 -46.74 -52.85 -24.87
C ALA A 4 -46.55 -52.26 -23.47
N GLN A 5 -46.39 -50.95 -23.40
CA GLN A 5 -46.41 -50.17 -22.16
C GLN A 5 -47.79 -50.23 -21.52
N VAL A 6 -47.86 -50.77 -20.30
CA VAL A 6 -49.01 -50.66 -19.40
C VAL A 6 -48.69 -49.58 -18.37
N MET A 7 -49.40 -48.46 -18.48
CA MET A 7 -49.55 -47.49 -17.39
C MET A 7 -50.37 -48.12 -16.26
N ALA A 8 -49.83 -48.13 -15.04
CA ALA A 8 -50.59 -48.37 -13.82
C ALA A 8 -50.17 -47.40 -12.72
N ARG A 9 -51.16 -46.65 -12.24
CA ARG A 9 -51.13 -45.67 -11.14
C ARG A 9 -50.96 -46.37 -9.78
N LEU A 10 -50.28 -45.73 -8.83
CA LEU A 10 -50.51 -45.78 -7.37
C LEU A 10 -49.53 -44.77 -6.72
N ALA A 11 -49.80 -44.00 -5.68
CA ALA A 11 -50.99 -43.43 -5.06
C ALA A 11 -50.44 -42.26 -4.23
N VAL A 12 -51.06 -41.09 -4.36
CA VAL A 12 -50.77 -39.91 -3.54
C VAL A 12 -51.53 -40.09 -2.22
N LEU A 13 -50.84 -39.96 -1.08
CA LEU A 13 -51.46 -39.66 0.20
C LEU A 13 -50.95 -38.29 0.68
N PHE A 14 -51.87 -37.32 0.67
CA PHE A 14 -51.72 -35.99 1.25
C PHE A 14 -51.70 -36.09 2.77
N LEU A 15 -50.66 -35.55 3.40
CA LEU A 15 -50.75 -35.03 4.76
C LEU A 15 -50.51 -33.51 4.71
N SER A 16 -51.58 -32.81 5.07
CA SER A 16 -51.77 -31.37 5.14
C SER A 16 -50.96 -30.72 6.25
N LEU A 17 -50.21 -29.66 5.94
CA LEU A 17 -49.80 -28.60 6.86
C LEU A 17 -49.77 -27.24 6.11
N PRO A 18 -49.94 -26.10 6.82
CA PRO A 18 -50.83 -25.01 6.40
C PRO A 18 -50.23 -24.01 5.40
N ASN A 19 -51.09 -23.52 4.50
CA ASN A 19 -50.85 -22.36 3.66
C ASN A 19 -50.76 -21.09 4.52
N PHE A 20 -49.55 -20.55 4.68
CA PHE A 20 -49.37 -19.12 4.92
C PHE A 20 -49.05 -18.46 3.58
N THR A 21 -50.07 -17.87 2.96
CA THR A 21 -49.91 -16.88 1.91
C THR A 21 -49.32 -15.62 2.52
N SER A 22 -47.99 -15.53 2.58
CA SER A 22 -47.29 -14.27 2.73
C SER A 22 -47.26 -13.59 1.36
N THR A 23 -48.24 -12.73 1.11
CA THR A 23 -48.08 -11.67 0.11
C THR A 23 -46.92 -10.80 0.59
N PHE A 24 -45.75 -10.96 -0.01
CA PHE A 24 -44.69 -9.98 0.17
C PHE A 24 -45.20 -8.67 -0.42
N PRO A 25 -45.32 -7.59 0.38
CA PRO A 25 -45.52 -6.29 -0.22
C PRO A 25 -44.27 -6.04 -1.08
N LEU A 26 -44.49 -5.68 -2.35
CA LEU A 26 -43.50 -4.96 -3.14
C LEU A 26 -43.15 -3.69 -2.35
N GLY A 27 -42.19 -3.83 -1.45
CA GLY A 27 -41.59 -2.72 -0.74
C GLY A 27 -40.97 -1.84 -1.81
N LYS A 28 -41.52 -0.63 -1.96
CA LYS A 28 -40.82 0.46 -2.62
C LYS A 28 -39.41 0.48 -2.04
N ILE A 29 -38.39 0.19 -2.85
CA ILE A 29 -37.01 0.48 -2.51
C ILE A 29 -36.95 2.00 -2.42
N HIS A 30 -37.16 2.54 -1.22
CA HIS A 30 -36.73 3.89 -0.92
C HIS A 30 -35.22 3.81 -0.77
N PRO A 31 -34.42 4.57 -1.55
CA PRO A 31 -33.06 4.83 -1.14
C PRO A 31 -33.15 5.53 0.21
N ARG A 32 -32.80 4.83 1.29
CA ARG A 32 -32.51 5.52 2.56
C ARG A 32 -31.21 6.28 2.29
N GLN A 33 -31.31 7.52 1.83
CA GLN A 33 -30.29 8.51 2.15
C GLN A 33 -30.27 8.58 3.66
N PHE A 34 -29.25 7.99 4.30
CA PHE A 34 -28.98 8.31 5.68
C PHE A 34 -28.61 9.79 5.70
N SER A 35 -29.54 10.61 6.21
CA SER A 35 -29.30 12.00 6.54
C SER A 35 -28.08 12.10 7.46
N ASP A 36 -27.38 13.23 7.37
CA ASP A 36 -26.23 13.68 8.15
C ASP A 36 -26.04 12.93 9.47
N VAL A 37 -24.89 12.26 9.62
CA VAL A 37 -24.59 11.48 10.83
C VAL A 37 -24.03 12.43 11.89
N GLN A 38 -24.79 12.60 12.97
CA GLN A 38 -24.45 13.50 14.07
C GLN A 38 -23.05 13.21 14.62
N GLY A 39 -22.24 14.27 14.77
CA GLY A 39 -20.87 14.17 15.28
C GLY A 39 -19.82 13.80 14.22
N THR A 40 -20.19 13.78 12.94
CA THR A 40 -19.25 13.69 11.82
C THR A 40 -19.55 14.78 10.79
N PRO A 41 -18.60 15.16 9.94
CA PRO A 41 -18.86 16.09 8.84
C PRO A 41 -19.50 15.40 7.63
N PHE A 42 -19.93 14.14 7.76
CA PHE A 42 -20.37 13.31 6.65
C PHE A 42 -21.88 13.18 6.54
N GLY A 43 -22.35 13.12 5.29
CA GLY A 43 -23.75 12.96 4.94
C GLY A 43 -23.88 12.39 3.54
N GLY A 44 -25.13 12.23 3.09
CA GLY A 44 -25.42 11.76 1.73
C GLY A 44 -24.83 10.39 1.40
N PHE A 45 -24.76 9.48 2.38
CA PHE A 45 -24.18 8.14 2.23
C PHE A 45 -24.84 7.34 1.11
N ASP A 46 -24.12 7.12 0.01
CA ASP A 46 -24.61 6.37 -1.15
C ASP A 46 -23.97 4.99 -1.24
N GLY A 47 -24.80 3.94 -1.40
CA GLY A 47 -24.33 2.55 -1.50
C GLY A 47 -23.74 1.96 -0.22
N CYS A 48 -23.72 2.69 0.89
CA CYS A 48 -23.17 2.22 2.16
C CYS A 48 -24.20 1.42 2.99
N SER A 49 -23.77 0.29 3.57
CA SER A 49 -24.54 -0.42 4.59
C SER A 49 -24.45 0.26 5.96
N GLU A 50 -25.29 -0.16 6.92
CA GLU A 50 -25.23 0.35 8.30
C GLU A 50 -23.86 0.07 8.95
N ASN A 51 -23.24 -1.08 8.64
CA ASN A 51 -21.91 -1.42 9.11
C ASN A 51 -20.84 -0.53 8.48
N ASP A 52 -20.94 -0.25 7.17
CA ASP A 52 -20.01 0.65 6.49
C ASP A 52 -20.07 2.04 7.11
N ILE A 53 -21.29 2.56 7.35
CA ILE A 53 -21.49 3.86 8.00
C ILE A 53 -20.86 3.86 9.41
N SER A 54 -21.07 2.81 10.20
CA SER A 54 -20.46 2.68 11.53
C SER A 54 -18.93 2.70 11.45
N ASP A 55 -18.34 2.00 10.48
CA ASP A 55 -16.89 1.98 10.25
C ASP A 55 -16.37 3.35 9.83
N ILE A 56 -17.08 4.07 8.95
CA ILE A 56 -16.70 5.41 8.49
C ILE A 56 -16.74 6.40 9.66
N VAL A 57 -17.78 6.32 10.49
CA VAL A 57 -17.91 7.16 11.69
C VAL A 57 -16.79 6.88 12.68
N GLN A 58 -16.40 5.62 12.87
CA GLN A 58 -15.27 5.29 13.74
C GLN A 58 -13.95 5.76 13.14
N ALA A 59 -13.73 5.57 11.84
CA ALA A 59 -12.55 6.07 11.14
C ALA A 59 -12.43 7.60 11.23
N TRP A 60 -13.55 8.35 11.20
CA TRP A 60 -13.55 9.79 11.44
C TRP A 60 -13.04 10.15 12.84
N LYS A 61 -13.54 9.49 13.88
CA LYS A 61 -13.07 9.71 15.25
C LYS A 61 -11.58 9.43 15.38
N ASP A 62 -11.11 8.38 14.72
CA ASP A 62 -9.70 8.04 14.69
C ASP A 62 -8.89 9.10 13.91
N VAL A 63 -9.42 9.70 12.83
CA VAL A 63 -8.79 10.83 12.12
C VAL A 63 -8.63 12.04 13.04
N VAL A 64 -9.69 12.40 13.75
CA VAL A 64 -9.65 13.47 14.76
C VAL A 64 -8.54 13.19 15.78
N GLU A 65 -8.52 11.98 16.34
CA GLU A 65 -7.49 11.56 17.29
C GLU A 65 -6.07 11.65 16.70
N LEU A 66 -5.84 11.18 15.46
CA LEU A 66 -4.54 11.30 14.78
C LEU A 66 -4.10 12.77 14.63
N THR A 67 -5.02 13.63 14.21
CA THR A 67 -4.71 15.04 13.95
C THR A 67 -4.53 15.89 15.21
N ASP A 68 -5.08 15.47 16.35
CA ASP A 68 -4.94 16.18 17.62
C ASP A 68 -3.50 16.19 18.16
N ALA A 69 -2.72 15.16 17.81
CA ALA A 69 -1.30 15.05 18.13
C ALA A 69 -0.40 15.87 17.19
N THR A 70 -0.95 16.43 16.10
CA THR A 70 -0.18 17.26 15.16
C THR A 70 0.13 18.64 15.75
N PHE A 71 1.15 19.29 15.18
CA PHE A 71 2.03 20.23 15.86
C PHE A 71 1.33 21.43 16.56
N LYS A 72 1.73 21.66 17.82
CA LYS A 72 1.52 22.90 18.59
C LYS A 72 2.91 23.46 18.96
N GLY A 73 3.63 24.08 18.02
CA GLY A 73 4.99 24.59 18.29
C GLY A 73 5.67 25.28 17.09
N SER A 74 6.75 26.03 17.33
CA SER A 74 7.39 26.93 16.34
C SER A 74 8.67 26.40 15.69
N LYS A 75 9.12 25.16 15.97
CA LYS A 75 10.34 24.59 15.38
C LYS A 75 10.14 23.13 14.91
N PRO A 76 10.42 22.80 13.64
CA PRO A 76 10.28 21.44 13.12
C PRO A 76 11.21 20.45 13.83
N GLY A 77 10.66 19.30 14.24
CA GLY A 77 11.41 18.17 14.77
C GLY A 77 11.78 17.15 13.69
N LEU A 78 12.20 15.96 14.13
CA LEU A 78 12.67 14.89 13.23
C LEU A 78 11.58 14.43 12.26
N LEU A 79 10.34 14.23 12.72
CA LEU A 79 9.25 13.76 11.87
C LEU A 79 8.85 14.81 10.82
N GLU A 80 8.83 16.09 11.19
CA GLU A 80 8.57 17.18 10.26
C GLU A 80 9.60 17.21 9.14
N GLN A 81 10.88 17.09 9.48
CA GLN A 81 11.96 17.05 8.49
C GLN A 81 11.88 15.80 7.62
N ARG A 82 11.45 14.67 8.19
CA ARG A 82 11.36 13.39 7.48
C ARG A 82 10.20 13.33 6.49
N ILE A 83 9.05 13.91 6.83
CA ILE A 83 7.84 13.88 6.00
C ILE A 83 7.78 15.06 5.03
N TRP A 84 8.18 16.25 5.49
CA TRP A 84 8.04 17.47 4.71
C TRP A 84 9.35 17.87 4.03
N GLY A 85 10.50 17.61 4.65
CA GLY A 85 11.84 17.91 4.14
C GLY A 85 12.67 18.71 5.15
N GLU A 86 13.99 18.57 5.11
CA GLU A 86 14.93 19.21 6.07
C GLU A 86 14.81 20.74 6.14
N ASP A 87 14.37 21.37 5.05
CA ASP A 87 14.20 22.81 4.89
C ASP A 87 12.82 23.32 5.34
N ILE A 88 11.95 22.47 5.88
CA ILE A 88 10.57 22.86 6.25
C ILE A 88 10.52 24.02 7.24
N GLY A 89 11.53 24.17 8.09
CA GLY A 89 11.66 25.32 9.01
C GLY A 89 11.88 26.66 8.32
N GLN A 90 12.20 26.66 7.03
CA GLN A 90 12.45 27.85 6.21
C GLN A 90 11.32 28.12 5.21
N ARG A 91 10.38 27.18 5.04
CA ARG A 91 9.27 27.27 4.07
C ARG A 91 7.98 27.75 4.73
N ALA A 92 7.86 29.05 4.96
CA ALA A 92 6.70 29.65 5.63
C ALA A 92 5.36 29.29 4.96
N ASP A 93 5.28 29.34 3.63
CA ASP A 93 4.07 29.01 2.87
C ASP A 93 3.67 27.54 3.05
N ALA A 94 4.66 26.64 3.07
CA ALA A 94 4.45 25.22 3.33
C ALA A 94 3.89 24.98 4.74
N ASN A 95 4.42 25.66 5.75
CA ASN A 95 3.90 25.57 7.12
C ASN A 95 2.47 26.09 7.21
N SER A 96 2.16 27.23 6.57
CA SER A 96 0.80 27.77 6.55
C SER A 96 -0.19 26.82 5.88
N GLN A 97 0.20 26.14 4.79
CA GLN A 97 -0.63 25.13 4.14
C GLN A 97 -0.87 23.92 5.07
N ILE A 98 0.19 23.42 5.70
CA ILE A 98 0.11 22.29 6.64
C ILE A 98 -0.84 22.59 7.79
N ASP A 99 -0.65 23.76 8.42
CA ASP A 99 -1.49 24.23 9.53
C ASP A 99 -2.94 24.40 9.07
N LYS A 100 -3.17 24.90 7.85
CA LYS A 100 -4.52 25.10 7.33
C LYS A 100 -5.26 23.78 7.14
N VAL A 101 -4.61 22.74 6.62
CA VAL A 101 -5.23 21.41 6.46
C VAL A 101 -5.63 20.81 7.81
N PHE A 102 -4.71 20.78 8.78
CA PHE A 102 -5.02 20.23 10.10
C PHE A 102 -5.99 21.08 10.91
N GLN A 103 -5.97 22.41 10.77
CA GLN A 103 -6.97 23.28 11.38
C GLN A 103 -8.36 23.02 10.78
N SER A 104 -8.47 22.79 9.47
CA SER A 104 -9.75 22.49 8.84
C SER A 104 -10.35 21.17 9.35
N VAL A 105 -9.53 20.16 9.69
CA VAL A 105 -10.01 18.94 10.36
C VAL A 105 -10.61 19.23 11.75
N LYS A 106 -10.04 20.18 12.50
CA LYS A 106 -10.59 20.61 13.80
C LYS A 106 -11.87 21.42 13.64
N ASP A 107 -11.93 22.27 12.61
CA ASP A 107 -13.15 23.05 12.31
C ASP A 107 -14.30 22.13 11.88
N LEU A 108 -14.00 21.06 11.12
CA LEU A 108 -14.90 19.96 10.79
C LEU A 108 -15.44 19.27 12.06
N GLU A 109 -14.57 18.90 12.99
CA GLU A 109 -14.96 18.26 14.26
C GLU A 109 -15.84 19.17 15.11
N ALA A 110 -15.50 20.45 15.21
CA ALA A 110 -16.25 21.44 15.97
C ALA A 110 -17.62 21.78 15.36
N GLY A 111 -17.94 21.25 14.18
CA GLY A 111 -19.20 21.51 13.48
C GLY A 111 -19.29 22.94 12.93
N HIS A 112 -18.16 23.57 12.65
CA HIS A 112 -18.10 24.96 12.14
C HIS A 112 -18.42 25.08 10.65
N MET A 113 -19.23 24.18 10.09
CA MET A 113 -19.41 24.06 8.63
C MET A 113 -20.85 24.20 8.17
N ASN A 114 -20.99 24.63 6.92
CA ASN A 114 -22.25 24.63 6.20
C ASN A 114 -22.38 23.35 5.38
N GLY A 115 -23.12 22.37 5.89
CA GLY A 115 -23.46 21.16 5.13
C GLY A 115 -22.39 20.04 5.16
N PRO A 116 -22.77 18.83 4.73
CA PRO A 116 -21.95 17.63 4.87
C PRO A 116 -21.05 17.36 3.65
N ILE A 117 -19.88 16.77 3.88
CA ILE A 117 -19.10 16.10 2.84
C ILE A 117 -19.83 14.80 2.45
N HIS A 118 -20.03 14.57 1.16
CA HIS A 118 -20.73 13.38 0.66
C HIS A 118 -19.82 12.15 0.72
N ILE A 119 -20.38 11.03 1.17
CA ILE A 119 -19.67 9.74 1.18
C ILE A 119 -20.36 8.73 0.27
N SER A 120 -19.58 7.99 -0.51
CA SER A 120 -20.08 6.85 -1.28
C SER A 120 -19.26 5.59 -1.04
N CYS A 121 -19.94 4.45 -0.95
CA CYS A 121 -19.33 3.12 -0.87
C CYS A 121 -19.40 2.37 -2.21
N LYS A 122 -19.69 3.10 -3.29
CA LYS A 122 -19.63 2.63 -4.68
C LYS A 122 -19.09 3.74 -5.57
N ASP A 123 -18.59 3.37 -6.74
CA ASP A 123 -18.11 4.37 -7.70
C ASP A 123 -19.18 5.38 -8.09
N VAL A 124 -18.78 6.66 -8.14
CA VAL A 124 -19.64 7.79 -8.51
C VAL A 124 -19.11 8.40 -9.78
N TYR A 125 -19.96 8.53 -10.81
CA TYR A 125 -19.57 9.21 -12.04
C TYR A 125 -19.36 10.71 -11.80
N GLN A 126 -18.20 11.24 -12.20
CA GLN A 126 -17.84 12.64 -11.98
C GLN A 126 -18.24 13.49 -13.18
N THR A 127 -19.31 14.29 -13.07
CA THR A 127 -19.87 15.03 -14.22
C THR A 127 -18.98 16.18 -14.71
N ASN A 128 -18.02 16.60 -13.90
CA ASN A 128 -17.02 17.61 -14.25
C ASN A 128 -15.79 17.04 -14.97
N ARG A 129 -15.73 15.71 -15.18
CA ARG A 129 -14.62 15.04 -15.88
C ARG A 129 -15.11 14.34 -17.14
N PRO A 130 -14.37 14.40 -18.26
CA PRO A 130 -14.68 13.57 -19.43
C PRO A 130 -14.46 12.08 -19.10
N ASP A 131 -15.09 11.18 -19.86
CA ASP A 131 -15.01 9.72 -19.65
C ASP A 131 -13.57 9.19 -19.54
N ALA A 132 -12.64 9.75 -20.33
CA ALA A 132 -11.22 9.38 -20.32
C ALA A 132 -10.46 9.79 -19.04
N GLN A 133 -11.05 10.62 -18.19
CA GLN A 133 -10.48 11.10 -16.93
C GLN A 133 -11.31 10.68 -15.72
N GLN A 134 -12.27 9.76 -15.92
CA GLN A 134 -13.07 9.22 -14.83
C GLN A 134 -12.18 8.41 -13.90
N VAL A 135 -12.23 8.80 -12.64
CA VAL A 135 -11.58 8.10 -11.54
C VAL A 135 -12.57 7.08 -10.99
N ASN A 136 -12.08 5.89 -10.69
CA ASN A 136 -12.85 4.87 -10.01
C ASN A 136 -11.90 3.92 -9.27
N CYS A 137 -12.47 3.11 -8.39
CA CYS A 137 -11.71 2.16 -7.59
C CYS A 137 -10.85 1.18 -8.41
N ALA A 138 -11.17 0.92 -9.68
CA ALA A 138 -10.39 0.06 -10.57
C ALA A 138 -9.33 0.80 -11.39
N ASN A 139 -9.59 2.04 -11.81
CA ASN A 139 -8.70 2.86 -12.64
C ASN A 139 -7.52 3.39 -11.83
N GLU A 140 -7.75 3.81 -10.58
CA GLU A 140 -6.68 4.30 -9.70
C GLU A 140 -5.66 3.21 -9.36
N VAL A 141 -6.05 1.94 -9.46
CA VAL A 141 -5.16 0.78 -9.34
C VAL A 141 -4.31 0.58 -10.60
N ARG A 142 -4.76 1.05 -11.76
CA ARG A 142 -4.07 0.88 -13.06
C ARG A 142 -3.04 1.97 -13.35
N ASP A 143 -3.21 3.17 -12.82
CA ASP A 143 -2.36 4.35 -13.12
C ASP A 143 -1.03 4.41 -12.32
N GLY A 144 -0.40 3.26 -12.08
CA GLY A 144 0.93 3.16 -11.46
C GLY A 144 0.93 2.95 -9.94
N SER A 145 -0.23 2.85 -9.30
CA SER A 145 -0.37 2.34 -7.93
C SER A 145 -0.08 0.83 -7.96
N ALA A 146 1.05 0.38 -7.44
CA ALA A 146 1.38 -1.06 -7.33
C ALA A 146 0.51 -1.80 -6.29
N GLY A 147 -0.74 -1.40 -6.11
CA GLY A 147 -1.63 -1.85 -5.06
C GLY A 147 -3.04 -1.33 -5.25
N SER A 148 -3.93 -1.94 -4.49
CA SER A 148 -5.34 -1.63 -4.46
C SER A 148 -5.56 -0.33 -3.62
N ILE A 149 -6.42 0.60 -4.06
CA ILE A 149 -6.59 1.93 -3.42
C ILE A 149 -7.71 2.01 -2.37
N GLY A 150 -7.49 2.79 -1.32
CA GLY A 150 -8.44 2.95 -0.23
C GLY A 150 -9.70 3.74 -0.57
N GLY A 151 -9.56 4.71 -1.46
CA GLY A 151 -10.64 5.56 -1.93
C GLY A 151 -10.15 6.51 -3.00
N TYR A 152 -11.04 7.42 -3.39
CA TYR A 152 -10.69 8.63 -4.12
C TYR A 152 -11.64 9.75 -3.70
N ALA A 153 -11.20 10.99 -3.91
CA ALA A 153 -12.02 12.16 -3.64
C ALA A 153 -12.09 13.10 -4.84
N PHE A 154 -13.20 13.83 -4.93
CA PHE A 154 -13.37 14.91 -5.89
C PHE A 154 -14.30 15.98 -5.31
N SER A 155 -14.28 17.17 -5.92
CA SER A 155 -15.16 18.27 -5.54
C SER A 155 -15.68 18.99 -6.79
N TYR A 156 -16.88 19.55 -6.68
CA TYR A 156 -17.45 20.45 -7.69
C TYR A 156 -17.23 21.93 -7.36
N GLY A 157 -16.67 22.24 -6.20
CA GLY A 157 -16.46 23.59 -5.71
C GLY A 157 -15.52 23.64 -4.49
N PRO A 158 -15.32 24.84 -3.93
CA PRO A 158 -14.37 25.04 -2.84
C PRO A 158 -14.92 24.69 -1.46
N ASN A 159 -16.24 24.48 -1.33
CA ASN A 159 -16.88 24.28 -0.03
C ASN A 159 -16.92 22.79 0.35
N HIS A 160 -17.23 22.50 1.60
CA HIS A 160 -17.21 21.13 2.12
C HIS A 160 -18.36 20.30 1.54
N GLU A 161 -19.53 20.90 1.38
CA GLU A 161 -20.72 20.30 0.78
C GLU A 161 -20.57 19.95 -0.70
N ASP A 162 -19.60 20.58 -1.38
CA ASP A 162 -19.26 20.28 -2.78
C ASP A 162 -18.38 19.02 -2.90
N GLY A 163 -17.78 18.58 -1.79
CA GLY A 163 -16.86 17.46 -1.72
C GLY A 163 -17.56 16.10 -1.68
N THR A 164 -16.98 15.13 -2.39
CA THR A 164 -17.37 13.72 -2.34
C THR A 164 -16.14 12.85 -2.13
N ILE A 165 -16.20 11.93 -1.18
CA ILE A 165 -15.22 10.87 -0.98
C ILE A 165 -15.89 9.53 -1.30
N VAL A 166 -15.26 8.75 -2.17
CA VAL A 166 -15.64 7.38 -2.48
C VAL A 166 -14.67 6.44 -1.78
N LEU A 167 -15.20 5.58 -0.91
CA LEU A 167 -14.41 4.57 -0.21
C LEU A 167 -14.49 3.24 -0.96
N CYS A 168 -13.33 2.75 -1.38
CA CYS A 168 -13.21 1.55 -2.17
C CYS A 168 -13.29 0.29 -1.29
N PRO A 169 -13.59 -0.90 -1.86
CA PRO A 169 -13.81 -2.12 -1.08
C PRO A 169 -12.72 -2.44 -0.05
N ILE A 170 -11.46 -2.11 -0.34
CA ILE A 170 -10.31 -2.33 0.56
C ILE A 170 -10.48 -1.66 1.89
N PHE A 171 -11.05 -0.45 1.92
CA PHE A 171 -11.29 0.28 3.15
C PHE A 171 -12.11 -0.55 4.15
N PHE A 172 -12.98 -1.44 3.64
CA PHE A 172 -13.85 -2.31 4.42
C PHE A 172 -13.32 -3.75 4.58
N MET A 173 -12.21 -4.12 3.95
CA MET A 173 -11.67 -5.48 4.03
C MET A 173 -11.06 -5.80 5.40
N GLU A 174 -11.12 -7.08 5.75
CA GLU A 174 -10.38 -7.61 6.89
C GLU A 174 -8.87 -7.31 6.76
N GLY A 175 -8.26 -6.91 7.87
CA GLY A 175 -6.87 -6.43 7.91
C GLY A 175 -6.73 -4.91 7.90
N GLN A 176 -7.75 -4.15 7.49
CA GLN A 176 -7.81 -2.70 7.71
C GLN A 176 -8.41 -2.41 9.08
N MET A 177 -7.55 -2.17 10.06
CA MET A 177 -7.98 -1.95 11.45
C MET A 177 -8.32 -0.48 11.72
N HIS A 178 -9.23 -0.27 12.66
CA HIS A 178 -9.37 1.00 13.39
C HIS A 178 -8.16 1.21 14.30
N LEU A 179 -7.91 2.47 14.69
CA LEU A 179 -6.73 2.88 15.44
C LEU A 179 -6.53 2.08 16.73
N SER A 180 -7.61 1.85 17.48
CA SER A 180 -7.59 1.05 18.72
C SER A 180 -7.12 -0.38 18.50
N GLY A 181 -7.60 -1.04 17.44
CA GLY A 181 -7.19 -2.41 17.08
C GLY A 181 -5.70 -2.50 16.73
N ILE A 182 -5.19 -1.51 15.99
CA ILE A 182 -3.75 -1.45 15.67
C ILE A 182 -2.93 -1.31 16.96
N VAL A 183 -3.34 -0.42 17.86
CA VAL A 183 -2.65 -0.19 19.14
C VAL A 183 -2.62 -1.46 19.98
N GLU A 184 -3.73 -2.19 20.06
CA GLU A 184 -3.80 -3.47 20.78
C GLU A 184 -2.83 -4.50 20.20
N GLU A 185 -2.75 -4.64 18.88
CA GLU A 185 -1.81 -5.55 18.22
C GLU A 185 -0.35 -5.15 18.45
N LEU A 186 -0.02 -3.85 18.31
CA LEU A 186 1.32 -3.32 18.56
C LEU A 186 1.73 -3.47 20.03
N GLN A 187 0.79 -3.41 20.96
CA GLN A 187 1.06 -3.67 22.36
C GLN A 187 1.45 -5.13 22.61
N LYS A 188 0.78 -6.08 21.95
CA LYS A 188 1.07 -7.52 22.04
C LYS A 188 2.42 -7.90 21.41
N LEU A 189 2.76 -7.32 20.25
CA LEU A 189 3.99 -7.66 19.52
C LEU A 189 5.27 -7.09 20.15
N GLY A 190 5.14 -6.02 20.95
CA GLY A 190 6.23 -5.45 21.74
C GLY A 190 6.90 -4.22 21.10
N PRO A 191 7.97 -3.69 21.73
CA PRO A 191 8.51 -2.37 21.41
C PRO A 191 8.94 -2.16 19.95
N ASN A 192 9.57 -3.15 19.31
CA ASN A 192 10.08 -3.01 17.94
C ASN A 192 8.94 -2.77 16.93
N SER A 193 7.81 -3.47 17.08
CA SER A 193 6.66 -3.29 16.18
C SER A 193 6.02 -1.91 16.33
N ARG A 194 6.11 -1.29 17.50
CA ARG A 194 5.58 0.06 17.78
C ARG A 194 6.38 1.17 17.10
N LYS A 195 7.57 0.87 16.60
CA LYS A 195 8.41 1.82 15.88
C LYS A 195 8.35 1.65 14.37
N ASP A 196 7.91 0.50 13.87
CA ASP A 196 7.82 0.24 12.44
C ASP A 196 6.57 0.90 11.84
N PRO A 197 6.72 1.94 10.99
CA PRO A 197 5.59 2.66 10.42
C PRO A 197 4.70 1.80 9.52
N ASN A 198 5.20 0.67 8.98
CA ASN A 198 4.37 -0.24 8.17
C ASN A 198 3.27 -0.92 9.00
N ASN A 199 3.42 -0.99 10.33
CA ASN A 199 2.41 -1.54 11.23
C ASN A 199 1.42 -0.47 11.74
N MET A 200 1.52 0.78 11.28
CA MET A 200 0.70 1.91 11.73
C MET A 200 -0.41 2.28 10.73
N ILE A 201 -0.66 1.42 9.74
CA ILE A 201 -1.60 1.67 8.64
C ILE A 201 -2.99 1.19 9.06
N GLY A 202 -4.01 2.02 8.81
CA GLY A 202 -5.41 1.68 9.04
C GLY A 202 -6.39 2.63 8.39
N LYS A 203 -7.68 2.42 8.69
CA LYS A 203 -8.80 3.15 8.09
C LYS A 203 -8.70 4.66 8.27
N ALA A 204 -8.26 5.12 9.44
CA ALA A 204 -8.07 6.55 9.74
C ALA A 204 -7.06 7.22 8.81
N LYS A 205 -5.91 6.59 8.59
CA LYS A 205 -4.89 7.08 7.65
C LYS A 205 -5.45 7.18 6.24
N MET A 206 -6.18 6.16 5.79
CA MET A 206 -6.80 6.13 4.46
C MET A 206 -7.83 7.26 4.32
N LEU A 207 -8.70 7.45 5.32
CA LEU A 207 -9.71 8.51 5.27
C LEU A 207 -9.07 9.91 5.30
N LEU A 208 -8.03 10.12 6.11
CA LEU A 208 -7.30 11.40 6.14
C LEU A 208 -6.60 11.70 4.82
N HIS A 209 -6.07 10.68 4.16
CA HIS A 209 -5.51 10.81 2.81
C HIS A 209 -6.57 11.38 1.85
N GLU A 210 -7.74 10.74 1.75
CA GLU A 210 -8.81 11.19 0.84
C GLU A 210 -9.35 12.57 1.20
N LEU A 211 -9.52 12.84 2.49
CA LEU A 211 -9.94 14.15 3.00
C LEU A 211 -8.99 15.24 2.49
N SER A 212 -7.68 15.02 2.55
CA SER A 212 -6.69 16.03 2.19
C SER A 212 -6.78 16.53 0.74
N HIS A 213 -7.36 15.73 -0.16
CA HIS A 213 -7.62 16.15 -1.56
C HIS A 213 -8.71 17.21 -1.69
N LEU A 214 -9.60 17.37 -0.70
CA LEU A 214 -10.70 18.31 -0.81
C LEU A 214 -10.18 19.77 -0.75
N PRO A 215 -10.55 20.64 -1.71
CA PRO A 215 -10.12 22.05 -1.71
C PRO A 215 -10.49 22.78 -0.41
N SER A 216 -11.64 22.40 0.15
CA SER A 216 -12.17 22.94 1.40
C SER A 216 -11.26 22.73 2.61
N LEU A 217 -10.44 21.67 2.61
CA LEU A 217 -9.44 21.44 3.67
C LEU A 217 -8.19 22.31 3.50
N SER A 218 -7.83 22.56 2.25
CA SER A 218 -6.72 23.46 1.90
C SER A 218 -7.11 24.94 1.97
N GLY A 219 -8.41 25.26 2.01
CA GLY A 219 -8.92 26.63 1.90
C GLY A 219 -8.67 27.24 0.52
N THR A 220 -8.64 26.41 -0.53
CA THR A 220 -8.34 26.81 -1.91
C THR A 220 -9.55 26.67 -2.82
N GLU A 221 -9.54 27.38 -3.95
CA GLU A 221 -10.61 27.26 -4.97
C GLU A 221 -10.55 25.91 -5.70
N ASP A 222 -9.33 25.44 -5.98
CA ASP A 222 -9.06 24.22 -6.72
C ASP A 222 -8.39 23.16 -5.84
N VAL A 223 -8.33 21.93 -6.36
CA VAL A 223 -7.59 20.80 -5.75
C VAL A 223 -6.09 21.06 -5.86
N VAL A 224 -5.43 21.36 -4.73
CA VAL A 224 -3.98 21.62 -4.67
C VAL A 224 -3.19 20.48 -4.03
N VAL A 225 -3.82 19.68 -3.17
CA VAL A 225 -3.24 18.46 -2.61
C VAL A 225 -3.72 17.29 -3.47
N ILE A 226 -2.78 16.62 -4.11
CA ILE A 226 -3.04 15.52 -5.05
C ILE A 226 -2.16 14.32 -4.70
N ASP A 227 -2.37 13.23 -5.41
CA ASP A 227 -1.40 12.14 -5.44
C ASP A 227 -0.20 12.58 -6.26
N GLN A 228 0.87 12.99 -5.58
CA GLN A 228 2.06 13.43 -6.28
C GLN A 228 2.71 12.25 -7.00
N TYR A 229 3.37 12.57 -8.11
CA TYR A 229 4.24 11.65 -8.82
C TYR A 229 5.70 12.02 -8.57
N TRP A 230 6.56 11.00 -8.48
CA TRP A 230 8.01 11.19 -8.37
C TRP A 230 8.51 12.10 -9.50
N ASN A 231 8.24 11.70 -10.75
CA ASN A 231 8.42 12.47 -11.96
C ASN A 231 7.20 12.22 -12.88
N PHE A 232 6.81 13.22 -13.68
CA PHE A 232 5.70 13.11 -14.64
C PHE A 232 5.92 12.04 -15.73
N GLU A 233 7.15 11.58 -15.93
CA GLU A 233 7.52 10.61 -16.97
C GLU A 233 7.40 9.15 -16.53
N ASN A 234 7.49 8.87 -15.23
CA ASN A 234 7.58 7.50 -14.71
C ASN A 234 6.29 7.01 -14.04
N PHE A 235 5.25 7.86 -13.95
CA PHE A 235 3.94 7.56 -13.34
C PHE A 235 3.98 6.92 -11.92
N GLN A 236 5.12 6.99 -11.22
CA GLN A 236 5.25 6.47 -9.86
C GLN A 236 4.62 7.45 -8.86
N LYS A 237 3.45 7.09 -8.32
CA LYS A 237 2.79 7.84 -7.24
C LYS A 237 3.60 7.78 -5.94
N ILE A 238 3.53 8.85 -5.15
CA ILE A 238 4.16 8.97 -3.83
C ILE A 238 3.21 8.40 -2.76
N TYR A 239 3.09 7.07 -2.76
CA TYR A 239 2.29 6.33 -1.78
C TYR A 239 3.15 5.47 -0.85
N GLY A 240 2.79 5.44 0.42
CA GLY A 240 3.51 4.73 1.47
C GLY A 240 4.67 5.54 2.03
N ILE A 241 4.99 5.26 3.30
CA ILE A 241 5.95 6.04 4.08
C ILE A 241 7.32 6.10 3.42
N LYS A 242 7.78 5.00 2.81
CA LYS A 242 9.06 4.95 2.09
C LYS A 242 9.13 5.98 0.96
N TRP A 243 8.06 6.16 0.19
CA TRP A 243 8.04 7.12 -0.91
C TRP A 243 7.87 8.54 -0.41
N VAL A 244 7.05 8.76 0.62
CA VAL A 244 6.91 10.06 1.29
C VAL A 244 8.25 10.56 1.82
N GLU A 245 8.99 9.74 2.57
CA GLU A 245 10.30 10.14 3.09
C GLU A 245 11.34 10.36 1.98
N ARG A 246 11.34 9.54 0.92
CA ARG A 246 12.21 9.76 -0.26
C ARG A 246 11.88 11.09 -0.95
N PHE A 247 10.60 11.41 -1.06
CA PHE A 247 10.11 12.63 -1.70
C PHE A 247 10.58 13.87 -0.92
N ALA A 248 10.53 13.80 0.41
CA ALA A 248 11.02 14.84 1.33
C ALA A 248 12.54 15.03 1.32
N ARG A 249 13.33 13.97 1.09
CA ARG A 249 14.80 14.07 1.02
C ARG A 249 15.30 14.70 -0.27
N SER A 250 14.63 14.45 -1.39
CA SER A 250 15.04 14.96 -2.69
C SER A 250 14.94 16.49 -2.74
N SER A 251 16.05 17.19 -2.99
CA SER A 251 16.05 18.65 -3.18
C SER A 251 15.18 19.12 -4.33
N ALA A 252 15.06 18.30 -5.38
CA ALA A 252 14.20 18.58 -6.52
C ALA A 252 12.69 18.44 -6.20
N ASN A 253 12.35 17.62 -5.20
CA ASN A 253 10.96 17.21 -4.96
C ASN A 253 10.39 17.69 -3.63
N ARG A 254 11.23 17.98 -2.63
CA ARG A 254 10.79 18.30 -1.26
C ARG A 254 9.82 19.47 -1.18
N VAL A 255 9.90 20.43 -2.11
CA VAL A 255 8.96 21.56 -2.20
C VAL A 255 7.52 21.11 -2.49
N ARG A 256 7.34 19.93 -3.08
CA ARG A 256 6.05 19.35 -3.45
C ARG A 256 5.42 18.48 -2.36
N THR A 257 6.11 18.21 -1.25
CA THR A 257 5.58 17.34 -0.17
C THR A 257 4.27 17.87 0.42
N VAL A 258 4.12 19.20 0.53
CA VAL A 258 2.87 19.84 1.01
C VAL A 258 1.69 19.73 0.06
N TYR A 259 1.93 19.29 -1.17
CA TYR A 259 0.90 19.04 -2.18
C TYR A 259 0.65 17.54 -2.38
N ASN A 260 1.19 16.68 -1.50
CA ASN A 260 1.00 15.23 -1.52
C ASN A 260 0.05 14.78 -0.40
N ALA A 261 -1.06 14.14 -0.75
CA ALA A 261 -2.05 13.67 0.22
C ALA A 261 -1.46 12.70 1.25
N ASP A 262 -0.62 11.77 0.80
CA ASP A 262 -0.04 10.77 1.70
C ASP A 262 0.95 11.36 2.71
N SER A 263 1.54 12.53 2.42
CA SER A 263 2.40 13.24 3.38
C SER A 263 1.61 13.72 4.61
N TYR A 264 0.38 14.20 4.43
CA TYR A 264 -0.51 14.58 5.55
C TYR A 264 -0.91 13.37 6.38
N ALA A 265 -1.33 12.31 5.71
CA ALA A 265 -1.78 11.08 6.35
C ALA A 265 -0.65 10.45 7.20
N TRP A 266 0.55 10.30 6.62
CA TRP A 266 1.69 9.76 7.36
C TRP A 266 2.18 10.67 8.48
N TYR A 267 2.20 11.99 8.28
CA TYR A 267 2.60 12.91 9.32
C TYR A 267 1.69 12.82 10.55
N ALA A 268 0.38 12.83 10.36
CA ALA A 268 -0.57 12.69 11.46
C ALA A 268 -0.45 11.33 12.16
N THR A 269 -0.33 10.25 11.38
CA THR A 269 -0.09 8.90 11.92
C THR A 269 1.17 8.86 12.77
N GLU A 270 2.35 9.16 12.22
CA GLU A 270 3.61 9.05 12.96
C GLU A 270 3.68 9.99 14.17
N LYS A 271 3.07 11.18 14.09
CA LYS A 271 2.96 12.10 15.22
C LYS A 271 2.15 11.55 16.37
N TRP A 272 0.99 10.98 16.06
CA TRP A 272 0.15 10.38 17.07
C TRP A 272 0.83 9.19 17.73
N TYR A 273 1.46 8.31 16.94
CA TYR A 273 2.21 7.17 17.46
C TYR A 273 3.42 7.61 18.30
N GLN A 274 4.11 8.68 17.89
CA GLN A 274 5.16 9.30 18.69
C GLN A 274 4.67 9.70 20.07
N TRP A 275 3.53 10.39 20.13
CA TRP A 275 2.92 10.79 21.39
C TRP A 275 2.45 9.58 22.21
N LYS A 276 1.76 8.63 21.57
CA LYS A 276 1.14 7.47 22.21
C LYS A 276 2.14 6.56 22.91
N PHE A 277 3.28 6.31 22.25
CA PHE A 277 4.31 5.38 22.75
C PHE A 277 5.50 6.10 23.36
N ASN A 278 5.53 7.44 23.32
CA ASN A 278 6.65 8.25 23.78
C ASN A 278 7.98 7.81 23.15
N ASP A 279 7.95 7.44 21.87
CA ASP A 279 9.10 6.99 21.09
C ASP A 279 8.88 7.37 19.62
N ILE A 280 9.95 7.71 18.90
CA ILE A 280 9.83 8.17 17.52
C ILE A 280 9.77 6.94 16.59
N PRO A 281 8.77 6.86 15.69
CA PRO A 281 8.77 5.83 14.65
C PRO A 281 10.10 5.81 13.88
N ASP A 282 10.58 4.60 13.58
CA ASP A 282 11.78 4.39 12.78
C ASP A 282 11.57 4.91 11.37
N ALA A 283 12.63 5.45 10.76
CA ALA A 283 12.54 5.92 9.39
C ALA A 283 12.32 4.74 8.45
N ALA A 284 11.29 4.82 7.60
CA ALA A 284 11.07 3.81 6.56
C ALA A 284 12.17 3.83 5.49
N VAL A 285 12.86 4.96 5.38
CA VAL A 285 14.11 5.13 4.66
C VAL A 285 15.16 5.41 5.71
N THR A 286 16.08 4.50 5.98
CA THR A 286 17.24 4.83 6.83
C THR A 286 18.05 5.96 6.17
N PRO A 287 18.58 6.95 6.92
CA PRO A 287 19.50 7.92 6.34
C PRO A 287 20.64 7.20 5.62
N ARG A 288 21.00 7.68 4.42
CA ARG A 288 22.41 7.66 4.05
C ARG A 288 22.92 8.98 4.63
N ASP A 289 23.69 8.94 5.71
CA ASP A 289 24.12 10.13 6.41
C ASP A 289 24.87 11.09 5.46
N GLU A 290 24.27 12.23 5.17
CA GLU A 290 24.97 13.38 4.61
C GLU A 290 25.17 14.40 5.74
N GLY A 291 26.36 14.38 6.36
CA GLY A 291 26.87 15.58 7.06
C GLY A 291 27.18 15.53 8.55
N ASP A 292 27.57 14.40 9.16
CA ASP A 292 28.23 14.46 10.49
C ASP A 292 29.75 14.70 10.31
N PRO A 293 30.33 15.82 10.82
CA PRO A 293 31.75 16.05 10.77
C PRO A 293 32.46 15.15 11.80
N GLY A 294 32.94 14.01 11.33
CA GLY A 294 33.94 13.21 12.00
C GLY A 294 33.40 11.98 12.72
N ASN A 295 33.29 10.89 11.98
CA ASN A 295 33.84 9.59 12.36
C ASN A 295 33.83 8.70 11.11
N ASP A 296 34.98 8.12 10.78
CA ASP A 296 35.11 7.18 9.66
C ASP A 296 34.04 6.07 9.74
N PRO A 297 33.43 5.67 8.62
CA PRO A 297 32.34 4.70 8.61
C PRO A 297 32.78 3.36 9.22
N PRO A 298 31.91 2.64 9.96
CA PRO A 298 32.19 1.26 10.27
C PRO A 298 32.32 0.49 8.95
N ALA A 299 33.34 -0.37 8.88
CA ALA A 299 33.72 -1.14 7.70
C ALA A 299 32.68 -2.21 7.31
N GLY A 300 31.51 -1.77 6.86
CA GLY A 300 30.39 -2.62 6.46
C GLY A 300 29.96 -2.41 5.00
N PRO A 301 29.31 -3.41 4.41
CA PRO A 301 28.87 -3.36 3.01
C PRO A 301 27.77 -2.30 2.81
N THR A 302 27.77 -1.65 1.65
CA THR A 302 26.79 -0.61 1.28
C THR A 302 25.89 -1.05 0.12
N LYS A 303 26.27 -2.12 -0.58
CA LYS A 303 25.60 -2.67 -1.74
C LYS A 303 25.32 -4.15 -1.51
N ALA A 304 24.30 -4.64 -2.19
CA ALA A 304 23.94 -6.04 -2.18
C ALA A 304 23.54 -6.54 -3.58
N LEU A 305 23.81 -7.81 -3.81
CA LEU A 305 23.28 -8.60 -4.91
C LEU A 305 22.42 -9.69 -4.30
N ASN A 306 21.10 -9.55 -4.43
CA ASN A 306 20.14 -10.57 -4.03
C ASN A 306 19.90 -11.52 -5.20
N ILE A 307 19.99 -12.82 -4.96
CA ILE A 307 19.73 -13.84 -5.97
C ILE A 307 18.53 -14.67 -5.54
N ILE A 308 17.50 -14.66 -6.38
CA ILE A 308 16.20 -15.27 -6.12
C ILE A 308 15.97 -16.41 -7.11
N LEU A 309 15.50 -17.55 -6.61
CA LEU A 309 14.89 -18.57 -7.46
C LEU A 309 13.41 -18.23 -7.63
N GLU A 310 12.98 -18.03 -8.87
CA GLU A 310 11.57 -17.93 -9.22
C GLU A 310 11.08 -19.24 -9.83
N ASN A 311 9.92 -19.71 -9.37
CA ASN A 311 9.13 -20.74 -10.03
C ASN A 311 7.87 -20.09 -10.61
N ASN A 312 7.77 -20.05 -11.93
CA ASN A 312 6.56 -19.62 -12.62
C ASN A 312 5.80 -20.85 -13.12
N ASN A 313 4.70 -21.18 -12.45
CA ASN A 313 3.81 -22.26 -12.89
C ASN A 313 2.71 -21.67 -13.76
N ARG A 314 2.66 -22.03 -15.04
CA ARG A 314 1.57 -21.67 -15.95
C ARG A 314 0.73 -22.89 -16.28
N GLY A 315 -0.58 -22.79 -16.04
CA GLY A 315 -1.54 -23.87 -16.25
C GLY A 315 -2.20 -24.38 -14.96
N VAL A 316 -3.11 -25.34 -15.10
CA VAL A 316 -3.87 -25.90 -13.97
C VAL A 316 -3.08 -27.05 -13.32
N PRO A 317 -2.91 -27.08 -11.98
CA PRO A 317 -2.29 -28.21 -11.30
C PRO A 317 -2.98 -29.54 -11.65
N GLY A 318 -2.24 -30.49 -12.23
CA GLY A 318 -2.75 -31.80 -12.66
C GLY A 318 -3.08 -31.93 -14.16
N ASP A 319 -2.95 -30.84 -14.93
CA ASP A 319 -3.03 -30.86 -16.40
C ASP A 319 -1.67 -31.24 -17.01
N SER A 320 -1.69 -32.00 -18.12
CA SER A 320 -0.50 -32.29 -18.95
C SER A 320 0.18 -31.05 -19.53
N ASN A 321 -0.52 -29.90 -19.54
CA ASN A 321 -0.02 -28.62 -20.03
C ASN A 321 0.57 -27.71 -18.93
N LEU A 322 0.79 -28.21 -17.71
CA LEU A 322 1.44 -27.44 -16.65
C LEU A 322 2.91 -27.16 -17.03
N LEU A 323 3.20 -25.92 -17.39
CA LEU A 323 4.56 -25.45 -17.61
C LEU A 323 5.12 -24.96 -16.28
N ARG A 324 6.20 -25.60 -15.81
CA ARG A 324 7.00 -25.13 -14.68
C ARG A 324 8.29 -24.55 -15.20
N GLU A 325 8.49 -23.27 -14.99
CA GLU A 325 9.71 -22.57 -15.41
C GLU A 325 10.43 -22.06 -14.17
N PHE A 326 11.62 -22.62 -13.93
CA PHE A 326 12.52 -22.16 -12.89
C PHE A 326 13.57 -21.23 -13.48
N LYS A 327 13.75 -20.05 -12.88
CA LYS A 327 14.80 -19.11 -13.27
C LYS A 327 15.43 -18.43 -12.08
N TRP A 328 16.70 -18.09 -12.25
CA TRP A 328 17.47 -17.25 -11.35
C TRP A 328 17.27 -15.79 -11.72
N LEU A 329 16.97 -14.97 -10.73
CA LEU A 329 16.85 -13.52 -10.84
C LEU A 329 17.93 -12.87 -9.99
N PHE A 330 18.68 -11.93 -10.57
CA PHE A 330 19.77 -11.23 -9.89
C PHE A 330 19.37 -9.76 -9.72
N PHE A 331 19.34 -9.27 -8.48
CA PHE A 331 18.96 -7.88 -8.18
C PHE A 331 20.11 -7.14 -7.54
N SER A 332 20.58 -6.08 -8.19
CA SER A 332 21.56 -5.16 -7.61
C SER A 332 20.83 -4.05 -6.87
N VAL A 333 20.95 -4.08 -5.53
CA VAL A 333 20.18 -3.19 -4.64
C VAL A 333 21.06 -2.65 -3.51
N PRO A 334 20.71 -1.51 -2.89
CA PRO A 334 21.40 -1.06 -1.69
C PRO A 334 21.37 -2.13 -0.60
N PHE A 335 22.42 -2.21 0.22
CA PHE A 335 22.47 -3.14 1.36
C PHE A 335 21.19 -3.06 2.20
N GLY A 336 20.68 -4.21 2.63
CA GLY A 336 19.44 -4.32 3.43
C GLY A 336 18.13 -4.15 2.64
N THR A 337 18.18 -4.02 1.31
CA THR A 337 16.97 -3.91 0.48
C THR A 337 16.45 -5.31 0.09
N ALA A 338 15.18 -5.59 0.36
CA ALA A 338 14.52 -6.82 -0.08
C ALA A 338 14.20 -6.79 -1.59
N SER A 339 14.29 -7.94 -2.26
CA SER A 339 14.07 -8.06 -3.71
C SER A 339 12.93 -9.02 -4.10
N TYR A 340 12.41 -9.80 -3.15
CA TYR A 340 11.35 -10.78 -3.41
C TYR A 340 9.99 -10.15 -3.74
N CYS A 341 9.24 -10.82 -4.60
CA CYS A 341 7.91 -10.45 -5.09
C CYS A 341 7.82 -9.00 -5.60
N LYS A 342 8.91 -8.43 -6.10
CA LYS A 342 8.95 -7.08 -6.65
C LYS A 342 8.99 -7.09 -8.18
N THR A 343 8.39 -6.06 -8.76
CA THR A 343 8.54 -5.73 -10.19
C THR A 343 9.49 -4.55 -10.42
N ASP A 344 9.89 -3.87 -9.35
CA ASP A 344 10.86 -2.76 -9.31
C ASP A 344 11.70 -2.84 -8.00
N PRO A 345 13.05 -2.78 -8.07
CA PRO A 345 13.86 -2.78 -9.29
C PRO A 345 13.69 -4.07 -10.10
N ILE A 346 13.79 -3.97 -11.42
CA ILE A 346 13.86 -5.16 -12.27
C ILE A 346 15.16 -5.93 -12.00
N PRO A 347 15.17 -7.26 -12.22
CA PRO A 347 16.41 -8.03 -12.18
C PRO A 347 17.44 -7.42 -13.15
N VAL A 348 18.67 -7.24 -12.67
CA VAL A 348 19.79 -6.78 -13.49
C VAL A 348 20.38 -7.91 -14.35
N ALA A 349 20.02 -9.16 -14.04
CA ALA A 349 20.20 -10.31 -14.91
C ALA A 349 19.15 -11.38 -14.58
N GLU A 350 18.90 -12.25 -15.56
CA GLU A 350 18.10 -13.46 -15.39
C GLU A 350 18.84 -14.64 -16.04
N ALA A 351 18.68 -15.84 -15.49
CA ALA A 351 19.22 -17.04 -16.09
C ALA A 351 18.31 -18.24 -15.86
N PRO A 352 18.22 -19.20 -16.81
CA PRO A 352 17.50 -20.44 -16.56
C PRO A 352 18.11 -21.19 -15.37
N ALA A 353 17.26 -21.79 -14.54
CA ALA A 353 17.72 -22.69 -13.49
C ALA A 353 18.21 -24.02 -14.09
N ASP A 354 19.04 -24.74 -13.34
CA ASP A 354 19.48 -26.08 -13.75
C ASP A 354 18.26 -27.01 -13.88
N PRO A 355 18.15 -27.83 -14.95
CA PRO A 355 17.02 -28.75 -15.14
C PRO A 355 16.81 -29.74 -13.99
N SER A 356 17.81 -29.99 -13.15
CA SER A 356 17.70 -30.81 -11.94
C SER A 356 16.87 -30.16 -10.82
N ILE A 357 16.70 -28.84 -10.87
CA ILE A 357 15.82 -28.10 -9.95
C ILE A 357 14.37 -28.31 -10.39
N THR A 358 13.69 -29.22 -9.70
CA THR A 358 12.30 -29.61 -9.99
C THR A 358 11.29 -29.10 -8.98
N GLN A 359 11.77 -28.49 -7.89
CA GLN A 359 10.98 -27.93 -6.80
C GLN A 359 11.66 -26.67 -6.23
N ILE A 360 10.85 -25.75 -5.70
CA ILE A 360 11.37 -24.49 -5.14
C ILE A 360 11.88 -24.64 -3.69
N THR A 361 11.57 -25.75 -3.03
CA THR A 361 11.98 -26.02 -1.64
C THR A 361 13.36 -26.68 -1.60
N ASN A 362 14.28 -26.08 -0.83
CA ASN A 362 15.68 -26.50 -0.68
C ASN A 362 16.41 -26.71 -2.03
N PRO A 363 16.42 -25.71 -2.94
CA PRO A 363 17.06 -25.85 -4.24
C PRO A 363 18.59 -25.71 -4.11
N GLN A 364 19.31 -26.19 -5.12
CA GLN A 364 20.75 -25.94 -5.22
C GLN A 364 21.03 -24.46 -5.51
N TYR A 365 22.21 -23.97 -5.12
CA TYR A 365 22.65 -22.62 -5.47
C TYR A 365 22.84 -22.46 -6.99
N PRO A 366 22.74 -21.22 -7.54
CA PRO A 366 22.98 -20.97 -8.95
C PRO A 366 24.43 -21.31 -9.32
N HIS A 367 24.62 -22.43 -10.03
CA HIS A 367 25.94 -22.88 -10.49
C HIS A 367 26.33 -22.22 -11.81
N GLY A 368 27.55 -21.70 -11.90
CA GLY A 368 28.09 -21.11 -13.13
C GLY A 368 28.66 -19.71 -12.94
N THR A 369 28.81 -18.99 -14.05
CA THR A 369 29.25 -17.59 -14.10
C THR A 369 28.20 -16.74 -14.78
N PHE A 370 27.76 -15.67 -14.11
CA PHE A 370 26.65 -14.83 -14.55
C PHE A 370 27.07 -13.36 -14.54
N ASN A 371 26.93 -12.71 -15.68
CA ASN A 371 27.17 -11.26 -15.81
C ASN A 371 26.01 -10.51 -15.17
N VAL A 372 26.30 -9.68 -14.16
CA VAL A 372 25.31 -8.89 -13.41
C VAL A 372 25.66 -7.40 -13.40
N GLN A 373 24.79 -6.56 -13.96
CA GLN A 373 25.00 -5.12 -13.98
C GLN A 373 24.73 -4.54 -12.59
N THR A 374 25.78 -4.25 -11.83
CA THR A 374 25.67 -3.77 -10.44
C THR A 374 25.78 -2.25 -10.34
N GLN A 375 25.68 -1.72 -9.11
CA GLN A 375 25.97 -0.31 -8.83
C GLN A 375 27.44 0.08 -9.07
N ASP A 376 28.36 -0.89 -9.16
CA ASP A 376 29.77 -0.68 -9.49
C ASP A 376 30.10 -0.94 -10.96
N GLY A 377 29.07 -1.08 -11.79
CA GLY A 377 29.19 -1.46 -13.18
C GLY A 377 29.07 -2.97 -13.38
N MET A 378 29.68 -3.46 -14.45
CA MET A 378 29.55 -4.85 -14.86
C MET A 378 30.38 -5.76 -13.94
N CYS A 379 29.72 -6.70 -13.25
CA CYS A 379 30.37 -7.71 -12.39
C CYS A 379 29.98 -9.13 -12.80
N GLU A 380 30.65 -10.12 -12.22
CA GLU A 380 30.40 -11.55 -12.45
C GLU A 380 30.07 -12.27 -11.14
N TYR A 381 28.86 -12.80 -10.99
CA TYR A 381 28.59 -13.79 -9.95
C TYR A 381 29.14 -15.15 -10.38
N LYS A 382 29.90 -15.81 -9.51
CA LYS A 382 30.56 -17.09 -9.78
C LYS A 382 30.29 -18.10 -8.66
N ASN A 383 29.91 -19.30 -9.05
CA ASN A 383 29.70 -20.43 -8.15
C ASN A 383 30.19 -21.72 -8.82
N ASP A 384 30.83 -22.60 -8.06
CA ASP A 384 31.42 -23.86 -8.52
C ASP A 384 30.51 -25.09 -8.36
N GLY A 385 29.30 -24.91 -7.82
CA GLY A 385 28.31 -25.96 -7.64
C GLY A 385 28.60 -26.89 -6.45
N GLN A 386 29.60 -26.62 -5.61
CA GLN A 386 29.98 -27.49 -4.49
C GLN A 386 29.17 -27.22 -3.20
N GLY A 387 27.94 -26.73 -3.33
CA GLY A 387 27.07 -26.47 -2.18
C GLY A 387 27.43 -25.22 -1.36
N ASN A 388 28.14 -24.25 -1.95
CA ASN A 388 28.38 -22.95 -1.35
C ASN A 388 27.58 -21.83 -2.06
N PRO A 389 27.39 -20.66 -1.43
CA PRO A 389 26.62 -19.55 -2.02
C PRO A 389 27.35 -18.76 -3.13
N GLY A 390 28.60 -19.09 -3.47
CA GLY A 390 29.40 -18.41 -4.49
C GLY A 390 29.99 -17.07 -4.04
N ALA A 391 30.48 -16.31 -5.03
CA ALA A 391 31.10 -14.99 -4.84
C ALA A 391 30.79 -14.05 -6.01
N LEU A 392 30.68 -12.75 -5.74
CA LEU A 392 30.56 -11.70 -6.74
C LEU A 392 31.94 -11.09 -7.04
N TRP A 393 32.28 -10.97 -8.32
CA TRP A 393 33.55 -10.43 -8.78
C TRP A 393 33.34 -9.11 -9.51
N CYS A 394 33.77 -8.02 -8.90
CA CYS A 394 33.71 -6.67 -9.48
C CYS A 394 35.12 -6.14 -9.70
N ASN A 395 35.47 -5.76 -10.93
CA ASN A 395 36.80 -5.24 -11.27
C ASN A 395 37.97 -6.13 -10.79
N GLY A 396 37.79 -7.45 -10.80
CA GLY A 396 38.79 -8.42 -10.35
C GLY A 396 38.86 -8.63 -8.83
N GLN A 397 38.07 -7.91 -8.03
CA GLN A 397 37.93 -8.13 -6.60
C GLN A 397 36.74 -9.05 -6.31
N GLY A 398 36.99 -10.11 -5.54
CA GLY A 398 35.96 -11.06 -5.12
C GLY A 398 35.31 -10.68 -3.79
N HIS A 399 33.99 -10.73 -3.74
CA HIS A 399 33.13 -10.52 -2.57
C HIS A 399 32.37 -11.81 -2.28
N SER A 400 32.64 -12.44 -1.13
CA SER A 400 31.97 -13.68 -0.75
C SER A 400 30.47 -13.47 -0.57
N CYS A 401 29.67 -14.39 -1.08
CA CYS A 401 28.24 -14.41 -0.85
C CYS A 401 27.91 -15.35 0.32
N ARG A 402 26.74 -15.15 0.91
CA ARG A 402 26.22 -15.98 2.00
C ARG A 402 24.79 -16.40 1.69
N ASP A 403 24.32 -17.34 2.51
CA ASP A 403 22.90 -17.67 2.57
C ASP A 403 22.08 -16.43 2.91
N HIS A 404 21.00 -16.23 2.16
CA HIS A 404 19.99 -15.29 2.59
C HIS A 404 19.23 -15.85 3.80
N ASN A 405 18.84 -14.98 4.73
CA ASN A 405 18.19 -15.40 5.98
C ASN A 405 16.85 -16.13 5.75
N ASP A 406 16.26 -15.92 4.58
CA ASP A 406 14.97 -16.49 4.16
C ASP A 406 15.12 -17.60 3.10
N LYS A 407 16.30 -18.22 2.94
CA LYS A 407 16.53 -19.26 1.92
C LYS A 407 15.64 -20.50 2.03
N ASP A 408 15.05 -20.72 3.19
CA ASP A 408 14.13 -21.84 3.45
C ASP A 408 12.66 -21.41 3.42
N LYS A 409 12.38 -20.12 3.13
CA LYS A 409 11.03 -19.56 3.13
C LYS A 409 10.54 -19.32 1.70
N ARG A 410 9.70 -20.24 1.22
CA ARG A 410 8.91 -20.06 0.00
C ARG A 410 7.88 -18.96 0.20
N ARG A 411 7.84 -18.00 -0.72
CA ARG A 411 6.83 -16.93 -0.76
C ARG A 411 6.01 -17.04 -2.04
N TYR A 412 4.71 -16.86 -1.90
CA TYR A 412 3.80 -16.75 -3.03
C TYR A 412 3.65 -15.28 -3.40
N CYS A 413 3.83 -14.96 -4.68
CA CYS A 413 3.82 -13.58 -5.16
C CYS A 413 2.52 -13.30 -5.90
N ASP A 414 1.43 -12.98 -5.17
CA ASP A 414 0.10 -12.78 -5.74
C ASP A 414 0.07 -11.69 -6.84
N GLU A 415 0.77 -10.58 -6.61
CA GLU A 415 0.85 -9.47 -7.58
C GLU A 415 1.58 -9.89 -8.88
N LEU A 416 2.70 -10.60 -8.76
CA LEU A 416 3.43 -11.13 -9.92
C LEU A 416 2.63 -12.22 -10.64
N SER A 417 1.91 -13.05 -9.88
CA SER A 417 1.04 -14.13 -10.38
C SER A 417 -0.06 -13.57 -11.29
N ASN A 418 -0.74 -12.53 -10.82
CA ASN A 418 -1.78 -11.82 -11.58
C ASN A 418 -1.22 -11.16 -12.85
N ARG A 419 -0.02 -10.58 -12.77
CA ARG A 419 0.62 -9.91 -13.91
C ARG A 419 1.15 -10.88 -14.97
N LEU A 420 1.74 -12.00 -14.55
CA LEU A 420 2.40 -12.95 -15.46
C LEU A 420 1.48 -14.07 -15.95
N GLY A 421 0.24 -14.15 -15.44
CA GLY A 421 -0.74 -15.14 -15.87
C GLY A 421 -0.36 -16.56 -15.45
N GLY A 422 -0.04 -16.74 -14.17
CA GLY A 422 0.38 -18.02 -13.58
C GLY A 422 0.54 -17.92 -12.06
N ASN A 423 1.01 -18.99 -11.43
CA ASN A 423 1.33 -19.01 -10.00
C ASN A 423 2.84 -18.80 -9.82
N VAL A 424 3.22 -17.63 -9.33
CA VAL A 424 4.62 -17.21 -9.15
C VAL A 424 5.02 -17.40 -7.69
N GLU A 425 6.09 -18.15 -7.50
CA GLU A 425 6.70 -18.38 -6.20
C GLU A 425 8.15 -17.99 -6.23
N GLN A 426 8.64 -17.43 -5.13
CA GLN A 426 10.03 -17.01 -5.02
C GLN A 426 10.66 -17.46 -3.70
N VAL A 427 11.96 -17.71 -3.75
CA VAL A 427 12.84 -17.94 -2.60
C VAL A 427 14.10 -17.10 -2.77
N GLU A 428 14.43 -16.28 -1.78
CA GLU A 428 15.69 -15.54 -1.73
C GLU A 428 16.80 -16.49 -1.29
N MET A 429 17.71 -16.84 -2.19
CA MET A 429 18.68 -17.92 -1.96
C MET A 429 20.02 -17.39 -1.47
N VAL A 430 20.54 -16.36 -2.13
CA VAL A 430 21.92 -15.87 -1.92
C VAL A 430 21.90 -14.36 -1.79
N VAL A 431 22.76 -13.85 -0.91
CA VAL A 431 23.09 -12.43 -0.85
C VAL A 431 24.60 -12.25 -0.86
N CYS A 432 25.09 -11.36 -1.73
CA CYS A 432 26.47 -10.88 -1.76
C CYS A 432 26.47 -9.43 -1.31
N GLU A 433 27.23 -9.07 -0.28
CA GLU A 433 27.20 -7.73 0.32
C GLU A 433 28.61 -7.14 0.25
N TRP A 434 28.77 -5.93 -0.30
CA TRP A 434 30.08 -5.28 -0.44
C TRP A 434 30.07 -3.76 -0.31
#